data_AF-H6R4C6-F1
#
_entry.id   AF-H6R4C6-F1
#
_cell.length_a   1.000
_cell.length_b   1.000
_cell.length_c   1.000
_cell.angle_alpha   90.00
_cell.angle_beta   90.00
_cell.angle_gamma   90.00
#
_symmetry.space_group_name_H-M   'P 1'
#
loop_
_entity.id
_entity.type
_entity.pdbx_description
1 polymer ?
#
loop_
_entity_poly.entity_id
_entity_poly.type
_entity_poly.pdbx_seq_one_letter_code
_entity_poly.pdbx_strand_id
1 'polypeptide(L)'
;MSEGRSRRMPRSCSSRRGIGSWAGTHAGDRRGCRGPASWTKDRVEPDAGMVRPIQCRSFRTESRRGMRTASSAHRGVAVRAMLGGIAVVGLVAGCSTSVDGEPAAQGASESTREQTVQWNPCTELPDEALTATKVDPASKEAVTDAPTGDVTYRICRWDSTEGPYLLYVGSSTYTQADARANTNLTGLKDVQIGPRSGLTYGEKSDEERSTCWVNLPWEKGTLEVSVSWLYGEEESMPESPPCSVAVRHATELEPYLPK
;
A
#
# COMPACT_ATOMS: atom_id res chain seq x y z
N MET A 1 27.39 42.56 -40.20
CA MET A 1 26.80 43.91 -40.31
C MET A 1 25.46 43.83 -39.58
N SER A 2 25.41 43.84 -38.24
CA SER A 2 25.75 44.90 -37.27
C SER A 2 24.71 46.01 -37.20
N GLU A 3 23.84 45.94 -36.19
CA GLU A 3 23.31 47.04 -35.33
C GLU A 3 22.15 46.42 -34.49
N GLY A 4 22.09 46.39 -33.15
CA GLY A 4 22.90 47.03 -32.13
C GLY A 4 22.20 48.23 -31.49
N ARG A 5 21.21 48.04 -30.60
CA ARG A 5 20.87 49.09 -29.61
C ARG A 5 20.25 48.57 -28.31
N SER A 6 21.08 48.62 -27.28
CA SER A 6 20.79 48.52 -25.85
C SER A 6 20.40 49.89 -25.26
N ARG A 7 19.63 49.89 -24.15
CA ARG A 7 19.54 50.85 -23.01
C ARG A 7 18.17 50.67 -22.33
N ARG A 8 17.91 50.80 -21.02
CA ARG A 8 18.64 50.99 -19.74
C ARG A 8 17.57 50.84 -18.63
N MET A 9 17.91 50.25 -17.48
CA MET A 9 17.15 50.36 -16.22
C MET A 9 17.42 51.69 -15.48
N PRO A 10 16.53 52.10 -14.57
CA PRO A 10 16.95 52.48 -13.19
C PRO A 10 16.02 51.83 -12.12
N ARG A 11 16.54 51.13 -11.11
CA ARG A 11 17.02 51.57 -9.77
C ARG A 11 16.02 52.29 -8.86
N SER A 12 15.50 51.50 -7.89
CA SER A 12 15.31 51.74 -6.45
C SER A 12 14.96 53.14 -5.90
N CYS A 13 13.86 53.21 -5.14
CA CYS A 13 13.69 54.15 -4.03
C CYS A 13 13.47 53.37 -2.73
N SER A 14 14.32 53.64 -1.74
CA SER A 14 14.11 53.36 -0.33
C SER A 14 13.78 54.68 0.37
N SER A 15 12.87 54.68 1.33
CA SER A 15 12.76 55.74 2.32
C SER A 15 12.36 55.19 3.68
N ARG A 16 13.00 55.76 4.69
CA ARG A 16 13.09 55.34 6.09
C ARG A 16 11.89 55.78 6.93
N ARG A 17 11.72 55.03 8.03
CA ARG A 17 11.38 55.43 9.42
C ARG A 17 10.16 56.31 9.66
N GLY A 18 9.20 55.73 10.38
CA GLY A 18 8.28 56.42 11.29
C GLY A 18 8.21 55.63 12.60
N ILE A 19 8.68 56.24 13.69
CA ILE A 19 8.55 55.76 15.07
C ILE A 19 7.13 56.08 15.53
N GLY A 20 6.45 55.13 16.17
CA GLY A 20 5.11 55.34 16.72
C GLY A 20 4.67 54.19 17.61
N SER A 21 5.10 54.23 18.87
CA SER A 21 4.38 53.62 19.99
C SER A 21 2.95 54.17 20.02
N TRP A 22 1.96 53.37 20.41
CA TRP A 22 0.86 53.72 21.33
C TRP A 22 0.01 52.47 21.57
N ALA A 23 -0.22 52.20 22.86
CA ALA A 23 -1.11 51.19 23.39
C ALA A 23 -2.59 51.56 23.14
N GLY A 24 -3.47 50.56 23.03
CA GLY A 24 -4.91 50.81 22.91
C GLY A 24 -5.75 49.55 22.69
N THR A 25 -6.10 48.92 23.80
CA THR A 25 -7.25 48.05 24.07
C THR A 25 -8.47 48.16 23.14
N HIS A 26 -9.05 47.00 22.76
CA HIS A 26 -10.49 46.62 22.76
C HIS A 26 -10.59 45.18 22.20
N ALA A 27 -10.96 44.13 22.94
CA ALA A 27 -12.25 43.75 23.55
C ALA A 27 -13.02 42.70 22.71
N GLY A 28 -13.44 41.61 23.38
CA GLY A 28 -14.44 40.60 22.94
C GLY A 28 -13.82 39.26 22.50
N ASP A 29 -13.55 38.28 23.37
CA ASP A 29 -14.41 37.45 24.24
C ASP A 29 -15.49 36.63 23.51
N ARG A 30 -15.36 35.29 23.56
CA ARG A 30 -16.34 34.33 24.12
C ARG A 30 -16.04 32.89 23.67
N ARG A 31 -15.56 32.05 24.59
CA ARG A 31 -15.95 30.63 24.66
C ARG A 31 -16.09 30.23 26.12
N GLY A 32 -17.33 30.00 26.52
CA GLY A 32 -17.74 29.74 27.89
C GLY A 32 -17.46 28.30 28.34
N CYS A 33 -17.09 28.18 29.62
CA CYS A 33 -17.15 26.95 30.38
C CYS A 33 -18.35 27.05 31.34
N ARG A 34 -19.26 26.07 31.27
CA ARG A 34 -20.33 25.88 32.26
C ARG A 34 -19.75 25.23 33.52
N GLY A 35 -20.03 25.83 34.66
CA GLY A 35 -19.93 25.22 35.99
C GLY A 35 -21.05 25.81 36.88
N PRO A 36 -21.65 25.03 37.79
CA PRO A 36 -22.93 25.39 38.41
C PRO A 36 -22.78 26.46 39.50
N ALA A 37 -23.78 27.33 39.54
CA ALA A 37 -23.94 28.39 40.52
C ALA A 37 -24.64 27.87 41.79
N SER A 38 -24.10 28.23 42.95
CA SER A 38 -24.88 28.37 44.19
C SER A 38 -24.35 29.54 44.99
N TRP A 39 -25.28 30.44 45.31
CA TRP A 39 -25.21 31.64 46.14
C TRP A 39 -24.64 31.33 47.55
N THR A 40 -23.98 32.23 48.28
CA THR A 40 -24.56 33.45 48.89
C THR A 40 -23.49 34.45 49.35
N LYS A 41 -23.99 35.66 49.59
CA LYS A 41 -23.38 36.92 49.96
C LYS A 41 -23.06 37.03 51.47
N ASP A 42 -22.16 37.96 51.78
CA ASP A 42 -21.99 38.72 53.03
C ASP A 42 -21.24 38.09 54.22
N ARG A 43 -20.00 38.55 54.46
CA ARG A 43 -19.63 39.29 55.68
C ARG A 43 -18.24 39.94 55.57
N VAL A 44 -18.18 41.23 55.92
CA VAL A 44 -16.98 42.02 56.23
C VAL A 44 -16.79 41.98 57.75
N GLU A 45 -15.57 41.76 58.24
CA GLU A 45 -14.91 42.54 59.32
C GLU A 45 -13.45 42.05 59.55
N PRO A 46 -12.57 42.88 60.19
CA PRO A 46 -11.13 42.89 59.97
C PRO A 46 -10.28 42.32 61.14
N ASP A 47 -8.96 42.41 60.95
CA ASP A 47 -7.86 42.27 61.91
C ASP A 47 -7.51 40.88 62.46
N ALA A 48 -6.39 40.34 61.99
CA ALA A 48 -5.17 40.17 62.79
C ALA A 48 -4.11 39.43 61.95
N GLY A 49 -2.87 39.90 62.03
CA GLY A 49 -1.79 39.52 61.14
C GLY A 49 -1.32 38.07 61.25
N MET A 50 -0.65 37.61 60.20
CA MET A 50 0.73 37.12 60.26
C MET A 50 1.14 36.67 58.85
N VAL A 51 2.10 37.39 58.26
CA VAL A 51 2.73 36.99 57.00
C VAL A 51 3.60 35.76 57.29
N ARG A 52 3.31 34.63 56.65
CA ARG A 52 4.19 33.45 56.63
C ARG A 52 4.56 33.12 55.18
N PRO A 53 5.85 32.91 54.88
CA PRO A 53 6.29 32.62 53.51
C PRO A 53 5.81 31.22 53.11
N ILE A 54 5.17 31.13 51.94
CA ILE A 54 4.82 29.86 51.31
C ILE A 54 6.11 29.24 50.78
N GLN A 55 6.56 28.18 51.43
CA GLN A 55 7.60 27.30 50.90
C GLN A 55 7.10 26.69 49.58
N CYS A 56 7.82 26.93 48.49
CA CYS A 56 7.72 26.12 47.28
C CYS A 56 8.12 24.68 47.61
N ARG A 57 7.13 23.79 47.80
CA ARG A 57 7.35 22.34 47.67
C ARG A 57 7.30 22.00 46.19
N SER A 58 8.47 21.68 45.64
CA SER A 58 8.60 20.97 44.38
C SER A 58 7.90 19.61 44.49
N PHE A 59 6.73 19.47 43.88
CA PHE A 59 6.16 18.16 43.60
C PHE A 59 6.85 17.59 42.37
N ARG A 60 7.79 16.67 42.61
CA ARG A 60 8.30 15.75 41.60
C ARG A 60 7.19 14.75 41.29
N THR A 61 6.46 14.96 40.20
CA THR A 61 5.54 13.94 39.67
C THR A 61 6.37 12.88 38.96
N GLU A 62 6.49 11.73 39.60
CA GLU A 62 7.08 10.52 39.03
C GLU A 62 6.15 10.02 37.92
N SER A 63 6.52 10.27 36.67
CA SER A 63 5.79 9.79 35.49
C SER A 63 6.03 8.29 35.33
N ARG A 64 5.17 7.47 35.95
CA ARG A 64 5.06 6.06 35.58
C ARG A 64 4.36 5.96 34.23
N ARG A 65 5.17 5.97 33.16
CA ARG A 65 4.75 5.67 31.80
C ARG A 65 4.48 4.16 31.70
N GLY A 66 3.25 3.75 31.99
CA GLY A 66 2.77 2.41 31.68
C GLY A 66 2.70 2.24 30.16
N MET A 67 3.51 1.34 29.61
CA MET A 67 3.37 0.84 28.24
C MET A 67 2.02 0.13 28.13
N ARG A 68 1.07 0.79 27.47
CA ARG A 68 -0.05 0.08 26.84
C ARG A 68 0.47 -0.36 25.49
N THR A 69 0.79 -1.63 25.36
CA THR A 69 0.99 -2.29 24.07
C THR A 69 -0.32 -2.16 23.30
N ALA A 70 -0.34 -1.29 22.30
CA ALA A 70 -1.42 -1.27 21.32
C ALA A 70 -1.24 -2.51 20.46
N SER A 71 -2.09 -3.52 20.68
CA SER A 71 -2.29 -4.59 19.70
C SER A 71 -2.99 -3.95 18.50
N SER A 72 -2.26 -3.68 17.42
CA SER A 72 -2.86 -3.42 16.12
C SER A 72 -3.59 -4.70 15.71
N ALA A 73 -4.91 -4.68 15.84
CA ALA A 73 -5.75 -5.65 15.18
C ALA A 73 -5.71 -5.31 13.68
N HIS A 74 -4.76 -5.90 12.96
CA HIS A 74 -4.70 -5.84 11.50
C HIS A 74 -5.96 -6.52 10.97
N ARG A 75 -6.88 -5.71 10.45
CA ARG A 75 -8.03 -6.20 9.70
C ARG A 75 -7.47 -6.68 8.37
N GLY A 76 -7.28 -7.99 8.24
CA GLY A 76 -6.78 -8.61 7.01
C GLY A 76 -7.61 -8.17 5.81
N VAL A 77 -6.95 -7.53 4.84
CA VAL A 77 -7.50 -7.28 3.52
C VAL A 77 -7.57 -8.63 2.82
N ALA A 78 -8.78 -9.16 2.67
CA ALA A 78 -9.00 -10.42 1.96
C ALA A 78 -8.86 -10.17 0.45
N VAL A 79 -7.63 -10.25 -0.06
CA VAL A 79 -7.38 -10.37 -1.51
C VAL A 79 -7.95 -11.71 -1.95
N ARG A 80 -9.07 -11.68 -2.67
CA ARG A 80 -9.72 -12.89 -3.18
C ARG A 80 -8.95 -13.41 -4.39
N ALA A 81 -8.07 -14.39 -4.19
CA ALA A 81 -7.53 -15.18 -5.29
C ALA A 81 -8.70 -15.87 -6.03
N MET A 82 -9.04 -15.37 -7.22
CA MET A 82 -10.11 -15.94 -8.05
C MET A 82 -9.56 -17.15 -8.82
N LEU A 83 -10.01 -18.34 -8.41
CA LEU A 83 -9.83 -19.59 -9.15
C LEU A 83 -10.64 -19.53 -10.45
N GLY A 84 -9.97 -19.43 -11.59
CA GLY A 84 -10.59 -19.49 -12.92
C GLY A 84 -11.03 -20.91 -13.29
N GLY A 85 -12.27 -21.27 -12.97
CA GLY A 85 -12.91 -22.50 -13.44
C GLY A 85 -13.52 -22.31 -14.83
N ILE A 86 -12.96 -22.96 -15.86
CA ILE A 86 -13.59 -23.05 -17.18
C ILE A 86 -14.71 -24.09 -17.10
N ALA A 87 -15.96 -23.63 -17.13
CA ALA A 87 -17.12 -24.49 -17.29
C ALA A 87 -17.23 -24.91 -18.77
N VAL A 88 -16.95 -26.17 -19.06
CA VAL A 88 -17.19 -26.75 -20.39
C VAL A 88 -18.69 -26.93 -20.58
N VAL A 89 -19.28 -26.09 -21.41
CA VAL A 89 -20.67 -26.23 -21.88
C VAL A 89 -20.69 -27.33 -22.95
N GLY A 90 -21.12 -28.54 -22.57
CA GLY A 90 -21.43 -29.62 -23.50
C GLY A 90 -22.87 -29.50 -24.01
N LEU A 91 -23.02 -29.02 -25.26
CA LEU A 91 -24.29 -29.02 -25.99
C LEU A 91 -24.67 -30.42 -26.50
N VAL A 92 -25.97 -30.58 -26.69
CA VAL A 92 -26.77 -31.80 -26.81
C VAL A 92 -26.60 -32.55 -28.14
N ALA A 93 -26.75 -33.88 -28.05
CA ALA A 93 -27.08 -34.92 -29.03
C ALA A 93 -27.11 -34.62 -30.54
N GLY A 94 -26.39 -35.46 -31.29
CA GLY A 94 -26.62 -35.73 -32.71
C GLY A 94 -26.26 -37.20 -33.03
N CYS A 95 -27.25 -38.00 -33.41
CA CYS A 95 -27.11 -39.39 -33.78
C CYS A 95 -26.95 -39.49 -35.31
N SER A 96 -25.93 -40.19 -35.83
CA SER A 96 -26.07 -41.23 -36.86
C SER A 96 -24.75 -41.60 -37.58
N THR A 97 -24.70 -42.90 -37.90
CA THR A 97 -23.85 -43.67 -38.83
C THR A 97 -22.35 -43.77 -38.58
N SER A 98 -21.94 -44.98 -38.18
CA SER A 98 -20.57 -45.47 -38.14
C SER A 98 -19.87 -45.31 -39.50
N VAL A 99 -18.74 -44.62 -39.48
CA VAL A 99 -17.71 -44.71 -40.50
C VAL A 99 -16.49 -45.30 -39.81
N ASP A 100 -16.08 -46.49 -40.24
CA ASP A 100 -14.84 -47.14 -39.83
C ASP A 100 -13.67 -46.24 -40.25
N GLY A 101 -13.07 -45.58 -39.28
CA GLY A 101 -11.96 -44.66 -39.45
C GLY A 101 -11.25 -44.56 -38.12
N GLU A 102 -10.11 -45.26 -38.03
CA GLU A 102 -9.08 -45.11 -37.00
C GLU A 102 -9.10 -43.69 -36.41
N PRO A 103 -9.34 -43.51 -35.10
CA PRO A 103 -9.16 -42.21 -34.51
C PRO A 103 -7.68 -41.90 -34.63
N ALA A 104 -7.34 -41.05 -35.59
CA ALA A 104 -6.09 -40.32 -35.55
C ALA A 104 -6.04 -39.70 -34.16
N ALA A 105 -5.17 -40.25 -33.32
CA ALA A 105 -4.88 -39.70 -32.02
C ALA A 105 -4.40 -38.27 -32.28
N GLN A 106 -5.34 -37.34 -32.18
CA GLN A 106 -5.04 -35.94 -32.00
C GLN A 106 -4.33 -35.93 -30.66
N GLY A 107 -3.01 -36.05 -30.72
CA GLY A 107 -2.11 -35.69 -29.65
C GLY A 107 -2.36 -34.21 -29.38
N ALA A 108 -3.42 -33.92 -28.65
CA ALA A 108 -3.39 -32.87 -27.68
C ALA A 108 -2.19 -33.23 -26.81
N SER A 109 -1.06 -32.58 -27.10
CA SER A 109 -0.03 -32.42 -26.10
C SER A 109 -0.72 -31.62 -24.99
N GLU A 110 -1.42 -32.33 -24.12
CA GLU A 110 -1.67 -31.88 -22.77
C GLU A 110 -0.28 -31.77 -22.17
N SER A 111 0.36 -30.63 -22.42
CA SER A 111 1.42 -30.11 -21.59
C SER A 111 0.94 -30.35 -20.17
N THR A 112 1.55 -31.32 -19.49
CA THR A 112 1.25 -31.64 -18.10
C THR A 112 1.70 -30.43 -17.31
N ARG A 113 0.82 -29.43 -17.24
CA ARG A 113 1.06 -28.18 -16.54
C ARG A 113 1.34 -28.53 -15.09
N GLU A 114 2.37 -27.91 -14.54
CA GLU A 114 2.69 -28.05 -13.13
C GLU A 114 1.41 -27.74 -12.32
N GLN A 115 0.99 -28.70 -11.49
CA GLN A 115 -0.24 -28.57 -10.72
C GLN A 115 0.02 -27.85 -9.39
N THR A 116 1.29 -27.83 -8.97
CA THR A 116 1.72 -27.25 -7.70
C THR A 116 2.87 -26.27 -7.95
N VAL A 117 2.64 -25.00 -7.61
CA VAL A 117 3.69 -23.99 -7.51
C VAL A 117 4.83 -24.58 -6.69
N GLN A 118 6.07 -24.41 -7.14
CA GLN A 118 7.23 -24.98 -6.43
C GLN A 118 7.90 -23.96 -5.51
N TRP A 119 7.96 -22.69 -5.93
CA TRP A 119 8.60 -21.64 -5.14
C TRP A 119 7.61 -21.02 -4.13
N ASN A 120 8.07 -20.68 -2.94
CA ASN A 120 7.28 -20.06 -1.89
C ASN A 120 7.98 -18.77 -1.41
N PRO A 121 7.44 -17.58 -1.74
CA PRO A 121 8.04 -16.31 -1.34
C PRO A 121 8.12 -16.13 0.19
N CYS A 122 7.27 -16.79 0.97
CA CYS A 122 7.29 -16.68 2.44
C CYS A 122 8.50 -17.36 3.09
N THR A 123 9.13 -18.32 2.40
CA THR A 123 10.23 -19.12 2.94
C THR A 123 11.52 -18.99 2.14
N GLU A 124 11.42 -18.65 0.85
CA GLU A 124 12.56 -18.65 -0.07
C GLU A 124 13.03 -17.25 -0.45
N LEU A 125 12.28 -16.19 -0.15
CA LEU A 125 12.74 -14.82 -0.35
C LEU A 125 13.59 -14.39 0.87
N PRO A 126 14.87 -14.02 0.70
CA PRO A 126 15.75 -13.73 1.83
C PRO A 126 15.47 -12.33 2.40
N ASP A 127 15.70 -12.17 3.71
CA ASP A 127 15.47 -10.91 4.43
C ASP A 127 16.28 -9.72 3.86
N GLU A 128 17.43 -10.00 3.23
CA GLU A 128 18.22 -8.99 2.54
C GLU A 128 17.51 -8.41 1.31
N ALA A 129 16.76 -9.23 0.56
CA ALA A 129 15.95 -8.78 -0.57
C ALA A 129 14.79 -7.89 -0.09
N LEU A 130 14.14 -8.32 1.00
CA LEU A 130 13.05 -7.59 1.66
C LEU A 130 13.52 -6.22 2.17
N THR A 131 14.66 -6.20 2.85
CA THR A 131 15.25 -4.96 3.36
C THR A 131 15.73 -4.04 2.23
N ALA A 132 16.30 -4.61 1.16
CA ALA A 132 16.72 -3.86 -0.03
C ALA A 132 15.53 -3.16 -0.71
N THR A 133 14.38 -3.84 -0.77
CA THR A 133 13.13 -3.30 -1.35
C THR A 133 12.25 -2.55 -0.34
N LYS A 134 12.80 -2.18 0.82
CA LYS A 134 12.16 -1.27 1.79
C LYS A 134 10.87 -1.80 2.42
N VAL A 135 10.80 -3.09 2.68
CA VAL A 135 9.73 -3.70 3.50
C VAL A 135 10.29 -4.28 4.79
N ASP A 136 9.45 -4.43 5.81
CA ASP A 136 9.84 -5.02 7.09
C ASP A 136 9.75 -6.55 7.06
N PRO A 137 10.87 -7.31 7.12
CA PRO A 137 10.82 -8.77 7.13
C PRO A 137 10.03 -9.36 8.30
N ALA A 138 9.96 -8.66 9.43
CA ALA A 138 9.23 -9.11 10.62
C ALA A 138 7.70 -9.04 10.46
N SER A 139 7.20 -8.24 9.51
CA SER A 139 5.77 -8.07 9.21
C SER A 139 5.18 -9.18 8.32
N LYS A 140 5.99 -10.19 7.98
CA LYS A 140 5.63 -11.28 7.07
C LYS A 140 4.30 -11.94 7.43
N GLU A 141 3.42 -12.06 6.43
CA GLU A 141 2.19 -12.83 6.53
C GLU A 141 1.95 -13.65 5.25
N ALA A 142 1.65 -14.94 5.41
CA ALA A 142 1.21 -15.79 4.32
C ALA A 142 -0.25 -15.48 3.98
N VAL A 143 -0.50 -15.05 2.74
CA VAL A 143 -1.84 -14.70 2.24
C VAL A 143 -2.50 -15.91 1.58
N THR A 144 -1.72 -16.67 0.81
CA THR A 144 -2.18 -17.90 0.18
C THR A 144 -1.03 -18.90 0.21
N ASP A 145 -1.21 -19.98 0.96
CA ASP A 145 -0.28 -21.11 1.01
C ASP A 145 -1.03 -22.34 1.53
N ALA A 146 -1.72 -23.04 0.63
CA ALA A 146 -2.46 -24.23 1.02
C ALA A 146 -1.46 -25.34 1.43
N PRO A 147 -1.63 -25.97 2.62
CA PRO A 147 -0.65 -26.94 3.12
C PRO A 147 -0.74 -28.30 2.39
N THR A 148 -1.83 -28.56 1.67
CA THR A 148 -2.09 -29.82 0.97
C THR A 148 -2.88 -29.57 -0.33
N GLY A 149 -2.77 -30.51 -1.27
CA GLY A 149 -3.44 -30.43 -2.58
C GLY A 149 -2.68 -29.60 -3.61
N ASP A 150 -3.31 -29.41 -4.77
CA ASP A 150 -2.76 -28.61 -5.87
C ASP A 150 -2.72 -27.13 -5.48
N VAL A 151 -1.51 -26.61 -5.24
CA VAL A 151 -1.29 -25.21 -4.87
C VAL A 151 -0.98 -24.42 -6.12
N THR A 152 -1.98 -23.79 -6.74
CA THR A 152 -1.79 -23.00 -7.98
C THR A 152 -1.28 -21.57 -7.74
N TYR A 153 -1.29 -21.12 -6.49
CA TYR A 153 -0.74 -19.83 -6.06
C TYR A 153 -0.09 -19.96 -4.69
N ARG A 154 1.06 -19.28 -4.53
CA ARG A 154 1.59 -18.93 -3.21
C ARG A 154 1.84 -17.44 -3.14
N ILE A 155 1.33 -16.78 -2.11
CA ILE A 155 1.43 -15.32 -1.93
C ILE A 155 1.82 -15.01 -0.50
N CYS A 156 2.86 -14.19 -0.34
CA CYS A 156 3.25 -13.58 0.92
C CYS A 156 3.07 -12.07 0.86
N ARG A 157 2.83 -11.45 2.01
CA ARG A 157 2.82 -9.99 2.15
C ARG A 157 3.75 -9.50 3.24
N TRP A 158 4.17 -8.24 3.11
CA TRP A 158 4.92 -7.46 4.09
C TRP A 158 4.41 -6.02 4.12
N ASP A 159 4.62 -5.35 5.25
CA ASP A 159 4.36 -3.93 5.42
C ASP A 159 5.53 -3.12 4.83
N SER A 160 5.20 -2.05 4.10
CA SER A 160 6.21 -1.11 3.59
C SER A 160 6.78 -0.24 4.70
N THR A 161 8.06 0.09 4.58
CA THR A 161 8.74 1.08 5.44
C THR A 161 8.67 2.51 4.88
N GLU A 162 8.14 2.69 3.67
CA GLU A 162 8.13 3.97 2.94
C GLU A 162 6.76 4.65 2.88
N GLY A 163 5.67 3.92 3.12
CA GLY A 163 4.33 4.48 3.03
C GLY A 163 3.24 3.52 3.51
N PRO A 164 1.98 3.98 3.52
CA PRO A 164 0.85 3.21 3.99
C PRO A 164 0.37 2.23 2.91
N TYR A 165 1.22 1.28 2.54
CA TYR A 165 0.90 0.23 1.57
C TYR A 165 1.58 -1.09 1.95
N LEU A 166 1.02 -2.16 1.39
CA LEU A 166 1.50 -3.53 1.55
C LEU A 166 2.20 -3.97 0.27
N LEU A 167 3.32 -4.68 0.41
CA LEU A 167 3.97 -5.38 -0.69
C LEU A 167 3.55 -6.84 -0.67
N TYR A 168 3.10 -7.36 -1.80
CA TYR A 168 2.80 -8.77 -2.02
C TYR A 168 3.83 -9.33 -3.00
N VAL A 169 4.35 -10.52 -2.69
CA VAL A 169 5.14 -11.31 -3.63
C VAL A 169 4.48 -12.66 -3.76
N GLY A 170 4.27 -13.09 -5.00
CA GLY A 170 3.56 -14.30 -5.35
C GLY A 170 4.27 -15.15 -6.38
N SER A 171 3.85 -16.40 -6.48
CA SER A 171 4.17 -17.28 -7.59
C SER A 171 2.98 -18.13 -7.96
N SER A 172 2.92 -18.49 -9.23
CA SER A 172 1.79 -19.16 -9.83
C SER A 172 2.20 -20.10 -10.96
N THR A 173 1.38 -21.13 -11.17
CA THR A 173 1.49 -22.01 -12.35
C THR A 173 0.79 -21.44 -13.58
N TYR A 174 0.05 -20.33 -13.45
CA TYR A 174 -0.52 -19.61 -14.60
C TYR A 174 0.56 -18.87 -15.39
N THR A 175 0.30 -18.66 -16.68
CA THR A 175 1.18 -17.97 -17.61
C THR A 175 0.73 -16.52 -17.84
N GLN A 176 1.60 -15.69 -18.43
CA GLN A 176 1.19 -14.37 -18.91
C GLN A 176 0.10 -14.43 -20.01
N ALA A 177 0.03 -15.52 -20.78
CA ALA A 177 -1.04 -15.69 -21.76
C ALA A 177 -2.39 -15.86 -21.05
N ASP A 178 -2.42 -16.61 -19.94
CA ASP A 178 -3.62 -16.75 -19.10
C ASP A 178 -4.03 -15.40 -18.52
N ALA A 179 -3.08 -14.60 -18.03
CA ALA A 179 -3.35 -13.24 -17.55
C ALA A 179 -3.97 -12.35 -18.64
N ARG A 180 -3.46 -12.41 -19.88
CA ARG A 180 -4.02 -11.65 -21.02
C ARG A 180 -5.42 -12.12 -21.42
N ALA A 181 -5.73 -13.40 -21.26
CA ALA A 181 -7.04 -13.97 -21.51
C ALA A 181 -8.05 -13.70 -20.36
N ASN A 182 -7.55 -13.34 -19.18
CA ASN A 182 -8.37 -13.17 -17.99
C ASN A 182 -9.20 -11.87 -18.04
N THR A 183 -10.51 -12.03 -18.24
CA THR A 183 -11.45 -10.90 -18.33
C THR A 183 -11.69 -10.17 -17.00
N ASN A 184 -11.17 -10.66 -15.87
CA ASN A 184 -11.25 -9.98 -14.58
C ASN A 184 -10.09 -8.98 -14.36
N LEU A 185 -9.04 -9.06 -15.18
CA LEU A 185 -7.95 -8.10 -15.15
C LEU A 185 -8.27 -6.88 -16.00
N THR A 186 -7.67 -5.75 -15.64
CA THR A 186 -7.84 -4.47 -16.34
C THR A 186 -6.52 -3.72 -16.41
N GLY A 187 -6.42 -2.78 -17.36
CA GLY A 187 -5.23 -1.92 -17.48
C GLY A 187 -3.94 -2.67 -17.84
N LEU A 188 -4.04 -3.80 -18.54
CA LEU A 188 -2.89 -4.60 -18.98
C LEU A 188 -1.92 -3.75 -19.81
N LYS A 189 -0.66 -3.68 -19.37
CA LYS A 189 0.43 -2.97 -20.09
C LYS A 189 1.73 -3.73 -19.97
N ASP A 190 2.45 -3.85 -21.08
CA ASP A 190 3.78 -4.47 -21.08
C ASP A 190 4.78 -3.60 -20.31
N VAL A 191 5.67 -4.24 -19.56
CA VAL A 191 6.75 -3.56 -18.82
C VAL A 191 8.02 -4.41 -18.87
N GLN A 192 9.19 -3.77 -18.89
CA GLN A 192 10.46 -4.48 -18.81
C GLN A 192 11.01 -4.42 -17.38
N ILE A 193 11.27 -5.58 -16.77
CA ILE A 193 11.84 -5.71 -15.42
C ILE A 193 13.13 -6.54 -15.53
N GLY A 194 14.27 -5.86 -15.52
CA GLY A 194 15.56 -6.50 -15.79
C GLY A 194 15.52 -7.27 -17.12
N PRO A 195 15.84 -8.58 -17.14
CA PRO A 195 15.77 -9.40 -18.35
C PRO A 195 14.35 -9.89 -18.70
N ARG A 196 13.35 -9.67 -17.84
CA ARG A 196 12.00 -10.22 -17.99
C ARG A 196 11.04 -9.24 -18.66
N SER A 197 10.37 -9.69 -19.70
CA SER A 197 9.21 -9.00 -20.29
C SER A 197 7.98 -9.23 -19.41
N GLY A 198 7.71 -8.30 -18.51
CA GLY A 198 6.61 -8.31 -17.57
C GLY A 198 5.30 -7.73 -18.11
N LEU A 199 4.27 -7.82 -17.29
CA LEU A 199 2.93 -7.27 -17.52
C LEU A 199 2.44 -6.59 -16.25
N THR A 200 2.00 -5.33 -16.32
CA THR A 200 1.28 -4.69 -15.22
C THR A 200 -0.23 -4.79 -15.40
N TYR A 201 -1.00 -4.95 -14.33
CA TYR A 201 -2.46 -4.90 -14.36
C TYR A 201 -3.06 -4.54 -12.99
N GLY A 202 -4.34 -4.18 -13.00
CA GLY A 202 -5.20 -4.17 -11.82
C GLY A 202 -6.34 -5.19 -11.97
N GLU A 203 -7.17 -5.31 -10.93
CA GLU A 203 -8.37 -6.14 -10.95
C GLU A 203 -9.62 -5.28 -11.15
N LYS A 204 -10.61 -5.79 -11.89
CA LYS A 204 -11.88 -5.07 -12.09
C LYS A 204 -12.67 -4.88 -10.80
N SER A 205 -12.48 -5.76 -9.81
CA SER A 205 -13.10 -5.66 -8.49
C SER A 205 -12.46 -4.60 -7.58
N ASP A 206 -11.27 -4.11 -7.92
CA ASP A 206 -10.63 -3.00 -7.23
C ASP A 206 -11.15 -1.66 -7.80
N GLU A 207 -12.33 -1.26 -7.32
CA GLU A 207 -12.98 -0.02 -7.76
C GLU A 207 -12.18 1.23 -7.36
N GLU A 208 -11.47 1.18 -6.23
CA GLU A 208 -10.60 2.25 -5.72
C GLU A 208 -9.29 2.36 -6.52
N ARG A 209 -8.94 1.32 -7.28
CA ARG A 209 -7.68 1.21 -8.01
C ARG A 209 -6.52 1.49 -7.07
N SER A 210 -6.55 0.88 -5.89
CA SER A 210 -5.52 1.00 -4.85
C SER A 210 -4.42 -0.04 -5.04
N THR A 211 -4.60 -1.00 -5.95
CA THR A 211 -3.68 -2.12 -6.16
C THR A 211 -3.14 -2.16 -7.58
N CYS A 212 -1.83 -2.39 -7.72
CA CYS A 212 -1.23 -2.75 -9.01
C CYS A 212 -0.35 -3.98 -8.87
N TRP A 213 -0.52 -4.90 -9.81
CA TRP A 213 0.27 -6.11 -9.96
C TRP A 213 1.28 -5.96 -11.09
N VAL A 214 2.46 -6.54 -10.89
CA VAL A 214 3.50 -6.80 -11.89
C VAL A 214 3.67 -8.31 -11.98
N ASN A 215 3.40 -8.87 -13.15
CA ASN A 215 3.54 -10.29 -13.42
C ASN A 215 4.75 -10.54 -14.33
N LEU A 216 5.63 -11.43 -13.89
CA LEU A 216 6.90 -11.76 -14.51
C LEU A 216 6.89 -13.23 -14.95
N PRO A 217 7.24 -13.55 -16.20
CA PRO A 217 7.30 -14.93 -16.65
C PRO A 217 8.51 -15.63 -16.03
N TRP A 218 8.40 -16.92 -15.72
CA TRP A 218 9.51 -17.81 -15.34
C TRP A 218 9.22 -19.24 -15.83
N GLU A 219 10.18 -20.17 -15.71
CA GLU A 219 10.07 -21.53 -16.27
C GLU A 219 8.78 -22.27 -15.85
N LYS A 220 8.28 -22.02 -14.64
CA LYS A 220 7.18 -22.76 -14.01
C LYS A 220 5.86 -21.98 -13.93
N GLY A 221 5.69 -20.92 -14.71
CA GLY A 221 4.48 -20.09 -14.76
C GLY A 221 4.78 -18.61 -14.66
N THR A 222 4.31 -17.95 -13.59
CA THR A 222 4.60 -16.53 -13.32
C THR A 222 5.00 -16.26 -11.88
N LEU A 223 5.81 -15.23 -11.69
CA LEU A 223 6.07 -14.57 -10.42
C LEU A 223 5.29 -13.26 -10.39
N GLU A 224 4.78 -12.87 -9.23
CA GLU A 224 3.96 -11.69 -9.06
C GLU A 224 4.55 -10.78 -7.99
N VAL A 225 4.58 -9.48 -8.26
CA VAL A 225 4.91 -8.45 -7.29
C VAL A 225 3.81 -7.41 -7.34
N SER A 226 3.20 -7.12 -6.21
CA SER A 226 2.07 -6.19 -6.14
C SER A 226 2.20 -5.24 -4.97
N VAL A 227 1.71 -4.03 -5.16
CA VAL A 227 1.53 -3.08 -4.08
C VAL A 227 0.05 -2.75 -3.96
N SER A 228 -0.44 -2.75 -2.72
CA SER A 228 -1.81 -2.40 -2.39
C SER A 228 -1.79 -1.30 -1.33
N TRP A 229 -2.35 -0.16 -1.69
CA TRP A 229 -2.48 0.97 -0.77
C TRP A 229 -3.49 0.66 0.32
N LEU A 230 -3.23 1.10 1.55
CA LEU A 230 -4.16 0.90 2.65
C LEU A 230 -5.43 1.73 2.44
N TYR A 231 -6.57 1.13 2.79
CA TYR A 231 -7.87 1.78 2.71
C TYR A 231 -7.91 3.10 3.51
N GLY A 232 -8.43 4.16 2.90
CA GLY A 232 -8.51 5.49 3.50
C GLY A 232 -7.22 6.32 3.40
N GLU A 233 -6.17 5.78 2.77
CA GLU A 233 -4.88 6.46 2.59
C GLU A 233 -4.66 6.89 1.12
N GLU A 234 -5.72 6.90 0.30
CA GLU A 234 -5.67 7.12 -1.15
C GLU A 234 -5.07 8.49 -1.51
N GLU A 235 -5.25 9.50 -0.65
CA GLU A 235 -4.68 10.84 -0.85
C GLU A 235 -3.14 10.85 -0.84
N SER A 236 -2.51 9.87 -0.18
CA SER A 236 -1.06 9.72 -0.12
C SER A 236 -0.47 8.90 -1.28
N MET A 237 -1.34 8.28 -2.08
CA MET A 237 -0.92 7.41 -3.18
C MET A 237 -0.38 8.25 -4.35
N PRO A 238 0.82 7.95 -4.89
CA PRO A 238 1.46 8.78 -5.90
C PRO A 238 0.73 8.75 -7.25
N GLU A 239 0.15 7.60 -7.61
CA GLU A 239 -0.72 7.44 -8.76
C GLU A 239 -1.74 6.32 -8.55
N SER A 240 -2.86 6.37 -9.28
CA SER A 240 -3.92 5.36 -9.20
C SER A 240 -4.10 4.64 -10.55
N PRO A 241 -3.91 3.30 -10.60
CA PRO A 241 -3.31 2.43 -9.59
C PRO A 241 -1.78 2.65 -9.44
N PRO A 242 -1.18 2.27 -8.28
CA PRO A 242 0.21 2.61 -7.90
C PRO A 242 1.27 1.76 -8.63
N CYS A 243 1.18 1.67 -9.96
CA CYS A 243 2.01 0.77 -10.76
C CYS A 243 3.48 1.18 -10.83
N SER A 244 3.83 2.46 -10.70
CA SER A 244 5.23 2.88 -10.68
C SER A 244 5.94 2.35 -9.42
N VAL A 245 5.21 2.32 -8.29
CA VAL A 245 5.70 1.74 -7.03
C VAL A 245 5.87 0.23 -7.17
N ALA A 246 4.87 -0.47 -7.74
CA ALA A 246 4.96 -1.92 -7.98
C ALA A 246 6.14 -2.30 -8.91
N VAL A 247 6.33 -1.55 -10.00
CA VAL A 247 7.44 -1.75 -10.96
C VAL A 247 8.80 -1.53 -10.30
N ARG A 248 8.92 -0.54 -9.42
CA ARG A 248 10.15 -0.32 -8.64
C ARG A 248 10.47 -1.53 -7.76
N HIS A 249 9.52 -1.99 -6.95
CA HIS A 249 9.73 -3.17 -6.09
C HIS A 249 10.05 -4.43 -6.92
N ALA A 250 9.35 -4.63 -8.05
CA ALA A 250 9.64 -5.76 -8.94
C ALA A 250 11.07 -5.70 -9.51
N THR A 251 11.55 -4.49 -9.83
CA THR A 251 12.92 -4.27 -10.32
C THR A 251 13.97 -4.54 -9.25
N GLU A 252 13.72 -4.11 -8.02
CA GLU A 252 14.61 -4.35 -6.87
C GLU A 252 14.66 -5.83 -6.47
N LEU A 253 13.54 -6.54 -6.61
CA LEU A 253 13.44 -7.96 -6.29
C LEU A 253 13.96 -8.88 -7.38
N GLU A 254 13.96 -8.48 -8.66
CA GLU A 254 14.34 -9.34 -9.81
C GLU A 254 15.63 -10.17 -9.60
N PRO A 255 16.72 -9.61 -9.04
CA PRO A 255 17.96 -10.36 -8.82
C PRO A 255 17.80 -11.55 -7.86
N TYR A 256 16.82 -11.48 -6.95
CA TYR A 256 16.52 -12.48 -5.91
C TYR A 256 15.44 -13.48 -6.32
N LEU A 257 14.77 -13.24 -7.45
CA LEU A 257 13.71 -14.10 -7.95
C LEU A 257 14.28 -15.32 -8.69
N PRO A 258 13.62 -16.49 -8.60
CA PRO A 258 13.97 -17.67 -9.40
C PRO A 258 14.06 -17.34 -10.88
N LYS A 259 15.01 -17.95 -11.59
CA LYS A 259 15.25 -17.63 -13.01
C LYS A 259 14.18 -18.22 -13.93
#